data_AF-A0A519YQ57-F1
#
_entry.id   AF-A0A519YQ57-F1
#
_cell.length_a   1.000
_cell.length_b   1.000
_cell.length_c   1.000
_cell.angle_alpha   90.00
_cell.angle_beta   90.00
_cell.angle_gamma   90.00
#
_symmetry.space_group_name_H-M   'P 1'
#
loop_
_entity.id
_entity.type
_entity.pdbx_description
1 polymer ?
#
loop_
_entity_poly.entity_id
_entity_poly.type
_entity_poly.pdbx_seq_one_letter_code
_entity_poly.pdbx_strand_id
1 'polypeptide(L)'
;MRPSPKTKLQLLLPTLALLLAGPAAAQQAQTQAQTPAPDPWRITAGQVDPRNYYGETVANGMLGIVSSPEPFQVKSVVLAGAYDQYGRGRVSNFLNSFNLLNMYLEVDGHRIGSKDARNFRQELDMRHGALTTTFDYVDKATTKATVSYTYYALRDVQNYYNEIDRPHATLQLLTSSAKSSTGKLLL
;
A
#
# COMPACT_ATOMS: atom_id res chain seq x y z
N MET A 1 -71.65 20.60 22.95
CA MET A 1 -72.54 19.62 22.28
C MET A 1 -71.75 19.02 21.10
N ARG A 2 -71.56 17.70 21.11
CA ARG A 2 -70.88 16.88 20.07
C ARG A 2 -71.71 16.84 18.77
N PRO A 3 -71.20 16.39 17.59
CA PRO A 3 -70.40 15.16 17.45
C PRO A 3 -69.22 15.16 16.44
N SER A 4 -68.33 14.17 16.61
CA SER A 4 -67.40 13.60 15.59
C SER A 4 -68.13 12.49 14.80
N PRO A 5 -67.54 11.53 14.02
CA PRO A 5 -66.13 11.30 13.62
C PRO A 5 -65.88 10.72 12.17
N LYS A 6 -64.59 10.51 11.84
CA LYS A 6 -63.95 9.38 11.08
C LYS A 6 -64.07 9.24 9.54
N THR A 7 -62.88 9.28 8.90
CA THR A 7 -62.27 8.34 7.93
C THR A 7 -63.14 7.60 6.91
N LYS A 8 -62.86 7.81 5.60
CA LYS A 8 -62.89 6.82 4.50
C LYS A 8 -62.20 7.44 3.25
N LEU A 9 -61.03 6.95 2.86
CA LEU A 9 -60.75 5.90 1.87
C LEU A 9 -61.03 6.34 0.40
N GLN A 10 -59.95 6.31 -0.37
CA GLN A 10 -59.82 6.62 -1.79
C GLN A 10 -60.81 5.88 -2.69
N LEU A 11 -61.25 6.52 -3.78
CA LEU A 11 -61.46 5.82 -5.05
C LEU A 11 -61.32 6.79 -6.22
N LEU A 12 -60.63 6.30 -7.25
CA LEU A 12 -60.19 6.99 -8.45
C LEU A 12 -61.35 7.48 -9.35
N LEU A 13 -61.12 8.64 -9.94
CA LEU A 13 -61.77 9.20 -11.12
C LEU A 13 -60.70 9.35 -12.23
N PRO A 14 -61.06 9.57 -13.50
CA PRO A 14 -61.07 8.57 -14.55
C PRO A 14 -59.97 8.83 -15.61
N THR A 15 -59.96 7.95 -16.61
CA THR A 15 -59.57 8.17 -18.00
C THR A 15 -59.42 9.64 -18.42
N LEU A 16 -58.31 9.98 -19.10
CA LEU A 16 -58.27 10.52 -20.48
C LEU A 16 -56.99 11.36 -20.75
N ALA A 17 -56.59 11.36 -22.03
CA ALA A 17 -55.81 12.38 -22.73
C ALA A 17 -54.33 12.08 -23.03
N LEU A 18 -54.14 11.41 -24.17
CA LEU A 18 -53.32 11.83 -25.31
C LEU A 18 -52.39 13.05 -25.07
N LEU A 19 -51.07 12.82 -25.07
CA LEU A 19 -50.02 13.83 -25.33
C LEU A 19 -49.23 13.37 -26.56
N LEU A 20 -49.34 14.07 -27.70
CA LEU A 20 -48.48 15.18 -28.14
C LEU A 20 -47.02 14.76 -28.37
N ALA A 21 -46.67 14.72 -29.66
CA ALA A 21 -45.33 14.60 -30.18
C ALA A 21 -44.42 15.73 -29.66
N GLY A 22 -43.26 15.35 -29.12
CA GLY A 22 -42.14 16.20 -28.75
C GLY A 22 -40.83 15.43 -29.03
N PRO A 23 -39.71 16.14 -29.26
CA PRO A 23 -38.57 15.62 -29.99
C PRO A 23 -37.88 14.48 -29.24
N ALA A 24 -37.24 13.59 -30.01
CA ALA A 24 -36.38 12.53 -29.51
C ALA A 24 -35.41 13.06 -28.45
N ALA A 25 -35.75 12.85 -27.18
CA ALA A 25 -34.83 13.01 -26.08
C ALA A 25 -33.81 11.88 -26.23
N ALA A 26 -32.65 12.20 -26.81
CA ALA A 26 -31.48 11.36 -26.68
C ALA A 26 -31.25 11.14 -25.19
N GLN A 27 -31.59 9.96 -24.68
CA GLN A 27 -31.13 9.51 -23.37
C GLN A 27 -29.61 9.58 -23.42
N GLN A 28 -29.05 10.58 -22.74
CA GLN A 28 -27.63 10.61 -22.41
C GLN A 28 -27.41 9.40 -21.51
N ALA A 29 -26.91 8.32 -22.09
CA ALA A 29 -26.46 7.16 -21.36
C ALA A 29 -25.35 7.63 -20.42
N GLN A 30 -25.69 7.84 -19.15
CA GLN A 30 -24.70 8.00 -18.10
C GLN A 30 -23.94 6.67 -18.02
N THR A 31 -22.78 6.61 -18.66
CA THR A 31 -21.84 5.52 -18.49
C THR A 31 -21.32 5.63 -17.06
N GLN A 32 -22.02 5.00 -16.12
CA GLN A 32 -21.51 4.83 -14.76
C GLN A 32 -20.23 4.00 -14.91
N ALA A 33 -19.08 4.63 -14.70
CA ALA A 33 -17.80 3.95 -14.67
C ALA A 33 -17.89 2.86 -13.58
N GLN A 34 -17.99 1.60 -14.01
CA GLN A 34 -17.90 0.46 -13.12
C GLN A 34 -16.54 0.53 -12.44
N THR A 35 -16.54 0.77 -11.12
CA THR A 35 -15.33 0.62 -10.32
C THR A 35 -14.84 -0.82 -10.51
N PRO A 36 -13.58 -1.04 -10.94
CA PRO A 36 -13.06 -2.38 -11.12
C PRO A 36 -13.27 -3.19 -9.84
N ALA A 37 -13.69 -4.44 -9.98
CA ALA A 37 -13.77 -5.34 -8.84
C ALA A 37 -12.41 -5.35 -8.11
N PRO A 38 -12.39 -5.24 -6.77
CA PRO A 38 -11.13 -5.21 -6.02
C PRO A 38 -10.35 -6.51 -6.27
N ASP A 39 -9.05 -6.40 -6.56
CA ASP A 39 -8.16 -7.56 -6.72
C ASP A 39 -8.09 -8.30 -5.38
N PRO A 40 -8.51 -9.59 -5.31
CA PRO A 40 -8.56 -10.32 -4.05
C PRO A 40 -7.18 -10.57 -3.42
N TRP A 41 -6.09 -10.35 -4.16
CA TRP A 41 -4.72 -10.54 -3.68
C TRP A 41 -3.98 -9.24 -3.37
N ARG A 42 -4.65 -8.10 -3.49
CA ARG A 42 -4.08 -6.78 -3.18
C ARG A 42 -4.85 -6.10 -2.08
N ILE A 43 -4.11 -5.65 -1.07
CA ILE A 43 -4.65 -4.77 -0.03
C ILE A 43 -3.99 -3.42 -0.23
N THR A 44 -4.79 -2.39 -0.55
CA THR A 44 -4.30 -1.05 -0.87
C THR A 44 -4.79 -0.04 0.17
N ALA A 45 -3.86 0.71 0.76
CA ALA A 45 -4.12 1.84 1.64
C ALA A 45 -3.72 3.14 0.92
N GLY A 46 -4.71 3.95 0.52
CA GLY A 46 -4.49 5.18 -0.26
C GLY A 46 -4.60 6.50 0.53
N GLN A 47 -5.03 6.45 1.79
CA GLN A 47 -5.16 7.61 2.70
C GLN A 47 -4.55 7.22 4.04
N VAL A 48 -3.22 7.28 4.13
CA VAL A 48 -2.49 6.89 5.33
C VAL A 48 -2.52 8.04 6.35
N ASP A 49 -3.20 7.82 7.48
CA ASP A 49 -3.15 8.72 8.64
C ASP A 49 -2.07 8.24 9.61
N PRO A 50 -0.97 9.00 9.81
CA PRO A 50 0.10 8.62 10.73
C PRO A 50 -0.36 8.41 12.18
N ARG A 51 -1.47 9.03 12.61
CA ARG A 51 -2.01 8.89 13.97
C ARG A 51 -2.73 7.56 14.18
N ASN A 52 -3.23 6.96 13.11
CA ASN A 52 -4.03 5.73 13.14
C ASN A 52 -3.41 4.63 12.28
N TYR A 53 -2.07 4.61 12.21
CA TYR A 53 -1.33 3.67 11.40
C TYR A 53 -0.69 2.54 12.22
N TYR A 54 -1.14 1.30 11.97
CA TYR A 54 -0.68 0.13 12.70
C TYR A 54 0.54 -0.53 12.04
N GLY A 55 0.64 -0.45 10.71
CA GLY A 55 1.66 -1.09 9.90
C GLY A 55 1.22 -2.45 9.37
N GLU A 56 1.55 -2.71 8.12
CA GLU A 56 1.44 -4.02 7.47
C GLU A 56 2.79 -4.73 7.55
N THR A 57 2.78 -6.07 7.61
CA THR A 57 4.00 -6.84 7.81
C THR A 57 4.29 -7.77 6.64
N VAL A 58 5.50 -7.67 6.07
CA VAL A 58 6.05 -8.70 5.17
C VAL A 58 7.11 -9.49 5.91
N ALA A 59 7.05 -10.82 5.82
CA ALA A 59 7.92 -11.69 6.61
C ALA A 59 8.24 -13.01 5.89
N ASN A 60 9.38 -13.60 6.27
CA ASN A 60 9.86 -14.88 5.75
C ASN A 60 10.08 -15.94 6.85
N GLY A 61 9.57 -15.70 8.06
CA GLY A 61 9.74 -16.58 9.21
C GLY A 61 11.04 -16.38 9.99
N MET A 62 12.07 -15.76 9.42
CA MET A 62 13.30 -15.34 10.13
C MET A 62 13.33 -13.83 10.41
N LEU A 63 12.78 -13.06 9.48
CA LEU A 63 12.72 -11.60 9.45
C LEU A 63 11.27 -11.18 9.20
N GLY A 64 10.80 -10.19 9.95
CA GLY A 64 9.57 -9.46 9.70
C GLY A 64 9.85 -7.97 9.59
N ILE A 65 9.25 -7.32 8.60
CA ILE A 65 9.39 -5.89 8.35
C ILE A 65 8.00 -5.26 8.51
N VAL A 66 7.87 -4.35 9.46
CA VAL A 66 6.63 -3.60 9.73
C VAL A 66 6.73 -2.24 9.06
N SER A 67 5.79 -1.95 8.18
CA SER A 67 5.76 -0.69 7.44
C SER A 67 5.57 0.54 8.32
N SER A 68 5.95 1.71 7.79
CA SER A 68 5.78 3.02 8.41
C SER A 68 4.80 3.87 7.59
N PRO A 69 4.10 4.85 8.20
CA PRO A 69 3.38 5.88 7.45
C PRO A 69 4.32 6.95 6.88
N GLU A 70 5.62 6.88 7.19
CA GLU A 70 6.64 7.81 6.68
C GLU A 70 7.38 7.20 5.48
N PRO A 71 7.62 7.96 4.40
CA PRO A 71 8.40 7.49 3.25
C PRO A 71 9.79 7.02 3.65
N PHE A 72 10.23 5.91 3.08
CA PHE A 72 11.55 5.30 3.30
C PHE A 72 11.89 4.93 4.75
N GLN A 73 10.90 4.91 5.64
CA GLN A 73 11.05 4.43 7.00
C GLN A 73 10.30 3.10 7.17
N VAL A 74 10.78 2.27 8.07
CA VAL A 74 10.05 1.11 8.62
C VAL A 74 9.85 1.30 10.11
N LYS A 75 8.69 0.89 10.62
CA LYS A 75 8.33 1.05 12.03
C LYS A 75 9.16 0.13 12.92
N SER A 76 9.38 -1.09 12.47
CA SER A 76 10.15 -2.10 13.20
C SER A 76 10.64 -3.19 12.25
N VAL A 77 11.78 -3.76 12.59
CA VAL A 77 12.28 -5.00 12.03
C VAL A 77 12.34 -6.02 13.16
N VAL A 78 11.67 -7.15 12.97
CA VAL A 78 11.58 -8.23 13.95
C VAL A 78 12.40 -9.41 13.47
N LEU A 79 13.26 -9.95 14.34
CA LEU A 79 14.06 -11.14 14.07
C LEU A 79 13.54 -12.31 14.89
N ALA A 80 13.33 -13.45 14.23
CA ALA A 80 12.92 -14.66 14.90
C ALA A 80 14.02 -15.13 15.87
N GLY A 81 13.63 -15.48 17.09
CA GLY A 81 14.57 -15.94 18.12
C GLY A 81 15.30 -14.82 18.88
N ALA A 82 15.19 -13.56 18.44
CA ALA A 82 15.81 -12.43 19.12
C ALA A 82 14.85 -11.82 20.14
N TYR A 83 15.09 -12.12 21.42
CA TYR A 83 14.28 -11.63 22.54
C TYR A 83 15.12 -10.91 23.58
N ASP A 84 14.50 -9.97 24.28
CA ASP A 84 15.06 -9.27 25.42
C ASP A 84 14.03 -9.20 26.56
N GLN A 85 14.51 -9.20 27.80
CA GLN A 85 13.71 -9.01 29.01
C GLN A 85 13.53 -7.52 29.36
N TYR A 86 14.26 -6.62 28.69
CA TYR A 86 14.17 -5.19 28.91
C TYR A 86 12.83 -4.63 28.41
N GLY A 87 12.06 -4.00 29.32
CA GLY A 87 10.72 -3.49 29.05
C GLY A 87 9.73 -3.80 30.18
N ARG A 88 8.60 -4.46 29.86
CA ARG A 88 7.53 -4.75 30.82
C ARG A 88 7.79 -6.03 31.61
N GLY A 89 8.38 -5.90 32.79
CA GLY A 89 8.22 -6.90 33.86
C GLY A 89 8.99 -8.21 33.68
N ARG A 90 10.18 -8.20 33.06
CA ARG A 90 11.08 -9.36 32.93
C ARG A 90 10.53 -10.53 32.11
N VAL A 91 9.52 -10.27 31.27
CA VAL A 91 9.03 -11.22 30.28
C VAL A 91 9.78 -11.00 28.96
N SER A 92 10.10 -12.08 28.26
CA SER A 92 10.73 -12.02 26.94
C SER A 92 9.83 -11.29 25.94
N ASN A 93 10.32 -10.16 25.43
CA ASN A 93 9.72 -9.41 24.34
C ASN A 93 10.62 -9.46 23.10
N PHE A 94 10.09 -9.17 21.92
CA PHE A 94 10.89 -9.03 20.71
C PHE A 94 11.92 -7.91 20.86
N LEU A 95 13.16 -8.20 20.48
CA LEU A 95 14.23 -7.22 20.45
C LEU A 95 14.05 -6.29 19.22
N ASN A 96 13.78 -5.00 19.46
CA ASN A 96 13.56 -3.99 18.40
C ASN A 96 14.81 -3.15 18.14
N SER A 97 15.98 -3.76 17.92
CA SER A 97 17.26 -3.04 18.01
C SER A 97 17.90 -2.63 16.68
N PHE A 98 17.66 -3.31 15.56
CA PHE A 98 18.41 -3.04 14.32
C PHE A 98 17.47 -2.76 13.15
N ASN A 99 17.30 -1.47 12.83
CA ASN A 99 16.64 -1.05 11.61
C ASN A 99 17.70 -0.77 10.53
N LEU A 100 17.75 -1.66 9.55
CA LEU A 100 18.71 -1.62 8.43
C LEU A 100 18.05 -1.13 7.12
N LEU A 101 16.75 -0.84 7.15
CA LEU A 101 15.93 -0.60 5.95
C LEU A 101 15.52 0.85 5.78
N ASN A 102 15.73 1.68 6.81
CA ASN A 102 15.50 3.10 6.71
C ASN A 102 16.47 3.72 5.72
N MET A 103 15.93 4.50 4.80
CA MET A 103 16.68 5.25 3.82
C MET A 103 16.29 6.71 3.86
N TYR A 104 17.16 7.56 3.32
CA TYR A 104 16.82 8.93 2.97
C TYR A 104 17.05 9.09 1.47
N LEU A 105 16.14 9.80 0.82
CA LEU A 105 16.31 10.23 -0.56
C LEU A 105 16.44 11.74 -0.55
N GLU A 106 17.46 12.23 -1.26
CA GLU A 106 17.73 13.64 -1.43
C GLU A 106 17.70 13.95 -2.92
N VAL A 107 16.94 14.97 -3.30
CA VAL A 107 16.84 15.45 -4.68
C VAL A 107 17.16 16.94 -4.65
N ASP A 108 18.13 17.37 -5.45
CA ASP A 108 18.60 18.76 -5.52
C ASP A 108 18.98 19.38 -4.15
N GLY A 109 19.57 18.57 -3.25
CA GLY A 109 19.95 19.01 -1.91
C GLY A 109 18.81 19.05 -0.88
N HIS A 110 17.59 18.65 -1.27
CA HIS A 110 16.42 18.59 -0.39
C HIS A 110 16.09 17.16 0.01
N ARG A 111 16.16 16.86 1.32
CA ARG A 111 15.81 15.56 1.86
C ARG A 111 14.30 15.39 1.90
N ILE A 112 13.81 14.39 1.17
CA ILE A 112 12.39 14.07 1.09
C ILE A 112 11.91 13.52 2.43
N GLY A 113 10.87 14.15 2.98
CA GLY A 113 10.15 13.65 4.14
C GLY A 113 8.64 13.56 3.90
N SER A 114 7.89 13.18 4.93
CA SER A 114 6.43 13.00 4.88
C SER A 114 5.67 14.26 4.44
N LYS A 115 6.23 15.46 4.65
CA LYS A 115 5.61 16.74 4.23
C LYS A 115 5.66 16.96 2.71
N ASP A 116 6.64 16.37 2.06
CA ASP A 116 6.91 16.52 0.63
C ASP A 116 6.26 15.40 -0.20
N ALA A 117 5.74 14.36 0.47
CA ALA A 117 5.06 13.24 -0.13
C ALA A 117 3.54 13.50 -0.27
N ARG A 118 3.04 13.46 -1.50
CA ARG A 118 1.61 13.49 -1.83
C ARG A 118 1.16 12.15 -2.40
N ASN A 119 -0.15 11.89 -2.36
CA ASN A 119 -0.74 10.64 -2.85
C ASN A 119 -0.06 9.38 -2.27
N PHE A 120 0.39 9.45 -1.02
CA PHE A 120 1.09 8.36 -0.36
C PHE A 120 0.17 7.14 -0.25
N ARG A 121 0.58 6.07 -0.92
CA ARG A 121 -0.16 4.83 -1.05
C ARG A 121 0.74 3.65 -0.73
N GLN A 122 0.19 2.70 0.00
CA GLN A 122 0.86 1.42 0.26
C GLN A 122 -0.01 0.28 -0.23
N GLU A 123 0.62 -0.72 -0.80
CA GLU A 123 -0.05 -1.87 -1.35
C GLU A 123 0.69 -3.15 -0.98
N LEU A 124 -0.03 -4.08 -0.34
CA LEU A 124 0.44 -5.42 -0.10
C LEU A 124 -0.02 -6.32 -1.25
N ASP A 125 0.93 -6.89 -1.98
CA ASP A 125 0.71 -8.01 -2.88
C ASP A 125 0.89 -9.32 -2.09
N MET A 126 -0.23 -9.97 -1.78
CA MET A 126 -0.25 -11.19 -0.98
C MET A 126 0.25 -12.42 -1.76
N ARG A 127 0.28 -12.39 -3.10
CA ARG A 127 0.80 -13.52 -3.90
C ARG A 127 2.31 -13.58 -3.87
N HIS A 128 2.96 -12.41 -3.87
CA HIS A 128 4.41 -12.29 -3.92
C HIS A 128 5.02 -11.98 -2.55
N GLY A 129 4.20 -11.57 -1.57
CA GLY A 129 4.66 -11.17 -0.24
C GLY A 129 5.47 -9.89 -0.31
N ALA A 130 4.97 -8.93 -1.10
CA ALA A 130 5.64 -7.69 -1.46
C ALA A 130 4.83 -6.50 -0.95
N LEU A 131 5.49 -5.56 -0.27
CA LEU A 131 4.86 -4.31 0.14
C LEU A 131 5.45 -3.18 -0.68
N THR A 132 4.63 -2.61 -1.56
CA THR A 132 5.00 -1.47 -2.40
C THR A 132 4.46 -0.18 -1.80
N THR A 133 5.32 0.83 -1.69
CA THR A 133 4.91 2.19 -1.32
C THR A 133 5.16 3.10 -2.51
N THR A 134 4.15 3.89 -2.86
CA THR A 134 4.21 4.88 -3.93
C THR A 134 3.79 6.24 -3.40
N PHE A 135 4.50 7.28 -3.80
CA PHE A 135 4.12 8.66 -3.51
C PHE A 135 4.68 9.61 -4.57
N ASP A 136 4.06 10.78 -4.66
CA ASP A 136 4.52 11.88 -5.50
C ASP A 136 5.36 12.82 -4.65
N TYR A 137 6.61 13.06 -5.06
CA TYR A 137 7.47 14.09 -4.48
C TYR A 137 7.08 15.45 -5.05
N VAL A 138 6.68 16.37 -4.18
CA VAL A 138 6.22 17.71 -4.53
C VAL A 138 7.11 18.77 -3.91
N ASP A 139 7.65 19.66 -4.75
CA ASP A 139 8.37 20.87 -4.32
C ASP A 139 7.60 22.11 -4.81
N LYS A 140 7.30 23.04 -3.90
CA LYS A 140 6.52 24.27 -4.18
C LYS A 140 5.25 24.03 -5.00
N ALA A 141 4.49 23.00 -4.63
CA ALA A 141 3.25 22.56 -5.29
C ALA A 141 3.41 22.01 -6.73
N THR A 142 4.64 21.78 -7.20
CA THR A 142 4.92 21.09 -8.47
C THR A 142 5.40 19.66 -8.19
N THR A 143 4.75 18.67 -8.80
CA THR A 143 5.23 17.27 -8.76
C THR A 143 6.54 17.17 -9.53
N LYS A 144 7.62 16.79 -8.83
CA LYS A 144 8.95 16.63 -9.40
C LYS A 144 9.22 15.20 -9.87
N ALA A 145 8.76 14.23 -9.10
CA ALA A 145 8.95 12.81 -9.38
C ALA A 145 7.85 11.98 -8.72
N THR A 146 7.54 10.83 -9.34
CA THR A 146 6.79 9.76 -8.69
C THR A 146 7.78 8.70 -8.26
N VAL A 147 7.76 8.35 -6.98
CA VAL A 147 8.68 7.39 -6.38
C VAL A 147 7.89 6.13 -6.00
N SER A 148 8.44 4.97 -6.36
CA SER A 148 7.91 3.66 -5.97
C SER A 148 9.06 2.80 -5.44
N TYR A 149 8.84 2.17 -4.29
CA TYR A 149 9.78 1.21 -3.70
C TYR A 149 9.04 0.04 -3.09
N THR A 150 9.69 -1.13 -3.07
CA THR A 150 9.07 -2.37 -2.60
C THR A 150 9.96 -3.06 -1.58
N TYR A 151 9.38 -3.46 -0.45
CA TYR A 151 10.04 -4.32 0.52
C TYR A 151 9.67 -5.79 0.31
N TYR A 152 10.69 -6.64 0.37
CA TYR A 152 10.57 -8.10 0.36
C TYR A 152 11.30 -8.69 1.57
N ALA A 153 10.68 -9.67 2.23
CA ALA A 153 11.40 -10.52 3.17
C ALA A 153 11.95 -11.73 2.40
N LEU A 154 13.20 -11.62 1.95
CA LEU A 154 13.80 -12.58 1.02
C LEU A 154 14.12 -13.94 1.67
N ARG A 155 13.95 -15.04 0.95
CA ARG A 155 14.31 -16.41 1.36
C ARG A 155 15.43 -16.95 0.47
N ASP A 156 16.11 -17.99 0.96
CA ASP A 156 17.14 -18.73 0.22
C ASP A 156 18.22 -17.83 -0.41
N VAL A 157 18.69 -16.81 0.33
CA VAL A 157 19.72 -15.88 -0.15
C VAL A 157 21.03 -16.64 -0.39
N GLN A 158 21.51 -16.62 -1.63
CA GLN A 158 22.79 -17.20 -2.06
C GLN A 158 23.72 -16.09 -2.53
N ASN A 159 24.96 -16.11 -2.05
CA ASN A 159 26.01 -15.18 -2.47
C ASN A 159 27.03 -15.93 -3.34
N TYR A 160 27.28 -15.41 -4.53
CA TYR A 160 28.20 -15.95 -5.51
C TYR A 160 29.42 -15.06 -5.61
N TYR A 161 30.59 -15.68 -5.47
CA TYR A 161 31.88 -15.04 -5.64
C TYR A 161 32.49 -15.61 -6.90
N ASN A 162 32.63 -14.77 -7.93
CA ASN A 162 33.27 -15.13 -9.18
C ASN A 162 34.42 -14.18 -9.46
N GLU A 163 35.45 -14.69 -10.12
CA GLU A 163 36.60 -13.91 -10.53
C GLU A 163 36.69 -13.98 -12.06
N ILE A 164 36.70 -12.81 -12.70
CA ILE A 164 37.03 -12.71 -14.11
C ILE A 164 38.53 -12.44 -14.19
N ASP A 165 39.27 -13.51 -14.43
CA ASP A 165 40.71 -13.44 -14.69
C ASP A 165 40.96 -13.17 -16.17
N ARG A 166 41.43 -11.96 -16.47
CA ARG A 166 41.90 -11.57 -17.80
C ARG A 166 43.37 -11.20 -17.69
N PRO A 167 44.19 -11.43 -18.74
CA PRO A 167 45.64 -11.13 -18.73
C PRO A 167 46.04 -9.70 -18.33
N HIS A 168 45.10 -8.76 -18.30
CA HIS A 168 45.34 -7.35 -18.03
C HIS A 168 44.55 -6.80 -16.83
N ALA A 169 43.65 -7.59 -16.23
CA ALA A 169 42.89 -7.18 -15.04
C ALA A 169 42.19 -8.38 -14.39
N THR A 170 42.20 -8.38 -13.05
CA THR A 170 41.39 -9.27 -12.23
C THR A 170 40.18 -8.49 -11.72
N LEU A 171 38.98 -8.91 -12.08
CA LEU A 171 37.75 -8.37 -11.51
C LEU A 171 37.11 -9.38 -10.56
N GLN A 172 36.92 -8.98 -9.31
CA GLN A 172 36.14 -9.73 -8.34
C GLN A 172 34.67 -9.32 -8.46
N LEU A 173 33.80 -10.29 -8.71
CA LEU A 173 32.37 -10.09 -8.81
C LEU A 173 31.70 -10.76 -7.62
N LEU A 174 30.98 -9.93 -6.85
CA LEU A 174 30.05 -10.40 -5.84
C LEU A 174 28.63 -10.19 -6.38
N THR A 175 27.93 -11.29 -6.62
CA THR A 175 26.51 -11.27 -6.98
C THR A 175 25.71 -12.07 -5.95
N SER A 176 24.46 -11.70 -5.74
CA SER A 176 23.55 -12.44 -4.87
C SER A 176 22.27 -12.76 -5.61
N SER A 177 21.66 -13.89 -5.30
CA SER A 177 20.28 -14.20 -5.71
C SER A 177 19.46 -14.66 -4.52
N ALA A 178 18.17 -14.35 -4.54
CA ALA A 178 17.24 -14.74 -3.50
C ALA A 178 15.84 -14.99 -4.07
N LYS A 179 14.97 -15.59 -3.26
CA LYS A 179 13.55 -15.74 -3.59
C LYS A 179 12.71 -14.75 -2.78
N SER A 180 11.55 -14.36 -3.29
CA SER A 180 10.57 -13.60 -2.50
C SER A 180 10.07 -14.39 -1.30
N SER A 181 9.37 -13.70 -0.39
CA SER A 181 8.77 -14.28 0.82
C SER A 181 7.91 -15.53 0.53
N THR A 182 7.29 -15.59 -0.66
CA THR A 182 6.43 -16.69 -1.13
C THR A 182 7.16 -17.71 -2.02
N GLY A 183 8.41 -17.46 -2.38
CA GLY A 183 9.20 -18.34 -3.26
C GLY A 183 8.86 -18.23 -4.75
N LYS A 184 7.90 -17.39 -5.14
CA LYS A 184 7.39 -17.29 -6.52
C LYS A 184 8.23 -16.40 -7.43
N LEU A 185 8.93 -15.42 -6.86
CA LEU A 185 9.79 -14.51 -7.60
C LEU A 185 11.25 -14.81 -7.23
N LEU A 186 12.13 -14.80 -8.24
CA LEU A 186 13.58 -14.87 -8.08
C LEU A 186 14.15 -13.47 -8.33
N LEU A 187 15.00 -13.02 -7.42
CA LEU A 187 15.60 -11.69 -7.33
C LEU A 187 17.13 -11.81 -7.29
#